data_AF-A0A4R1N132-F1
#
_entry.id   AF-A0A4R1N132-F1
#
_cell.length_a   1.000
_cell.length_b   1.000
_cell.length_c   1.000
_cell.angle_alpha   90.00
_cell.angle_beta   90.00
_cell.angle_gamma   90.00
#
_symmetry.space_group_name_H-M   'P 1'
#
loop_
_entity.id
_entity.type
_entity.pdbx_description
1 polymer ?
#
loop_
_entity_poly.entity_id
_entity_poly.type
_entity_poly.pdbx_seq_one_letter_code
_entity_poly.pdbx_strand_id
1 'polypeptide(L)'
;MLGGARRLLLCPLHAFARRVRLAWCALLVLLAVPAAAEITSARYTEPTTRYAHGVLGDAIEYGALELKLRGGKKVTITLPQDRVFEDLEPRLFDVTGDGALEAIVIESSQDGGARLAIYNEKGLVAATPHIGQRNRWLAPVGVADLDGDGLVELAYIDRPHLAKTLRVWRYESGALTQVASRKGLTNHRIGEDFISGGLRDCGDGTEMITADGSWGNVVATRFDGKKLRSQTLWAFRGQNSLKTALDCKVP
;
A
#
# COMPACT_ATOMS: atom_id res chain seq x y z
N MET A 1 3.07 -90.54 44.45
CA MET A 1 1.62 -90.24 44.58
C MET A 1 1.46 -88.75 44.85
N LEU A 2 0.41 -88.17 44.27
CA LEU A 2 -0.15 -86.79 44.36
C LEU A 2 0.41 -85.89 45.48
N GLY A 3 0.66 -84.59 45.31
CA GLY A 3 0.03 -83.57 44.47
C GLY A 3 -0.22 -82.33 45.36
N GLY A 4 -0.25 -81.11 44.78
CA GLY A 4 -0.78 -79.92 45.47
C GLY A 4 0.11 -78.67 45.45
N ALA A 5 -0.28 -77.72 44.61
CA ALA A 5 0.29 -76.38 44.46
C ALA A 5 -0.19 -75.39 45.54
N ARG A 6 0.51 -74.25 45.73
CA ARG A 6 -0.09 -72.88 45.64
C ARG A 6 0.89 -71.71 45.91
N ARG A 7 0.79 -70.75 44.97
CA ARG A 7 0.79 -69.26 45.06
C ARG A 7 2.02 -68.44 45.50
N LEU A 8 2.40 -67.60 44.53
CA LEU A 8 3.14 -66.33 44.49
C LEU A 8 2.83 -65.31 45.60
N LEU A 9 3.79 -64.40 45.85
CA LEU A 9 3.59 -62.93 45.92
C LEU A 9 4.91 -62.15 45.69
N LEU A 10 4.78 -60.95 45.12
CA LEU A 10 5.82 -60.07 44.55
C LEU A 10 6.62 -59.25 45.58
N CYS A 11 7.83 -58.80 45.20
CA CYS A 11 8.17 -57.37 45.07
C CYS A 11 9.57 -57.17 44.41
N PRO A 12 9.77 -56.15 43.54
CA PRO A 12 11.01 -55.97 42.78
C PRO A 12 11.96 -54.94 43.43
N LEU A 13 13.27 -55.12 43.28
CA LEU A 13 14.28 -54.12 43.65
C LEU A 13 15.14 -53.70 42.45
N HIS A 14 14.97 -52.43 42.10
CA HIS A 14 15.89 -51.43 41.56
C HIS A 14 17.08 -51.86 40.67
N ALA A 15 16.94 -51.52 39.38
CA ALA A 15 17.98 -51.55 38.37
C ALA A 15 18.91 -50.32 38.44
N PHE A 16 20.22 -50.56 38.34
CA PHE A 16 21.27 -49.56 38.20
C PHE A 16 21.28 -48.94 36.80
N ALA A 17 21.26 -47.61 36.73
CA ALA A 17 21.31 -46.83 35.50
C ALA A 17 22.73 -46.74 34.90
N ARG A 18 22.89 -47.12 33.63
CA ARG A 18 24.08 -46.81 32.81
C ARG A 18 23.86 -45.49 32.08
N ARG A 19 24.82 -44.56 32.22
CA ARG A 19 24.86 -43.27 31.51
C ARG A 19 25.32 -43.49 30.07
N VAL A 20 24.52 -43.05 29.08
CA VAL A 20 24.94 -42.88 27.69
C VAL A 20 24.91 -41.39 27.38
N ARG A 21 26.06 -40.82 27.00
CA ARG A 21 26.16 -39.44 26.50
C ARG A 21 26.00 -39.48 24.99
N LEU A 22 24.85 -39.07 24.47
CA LEU A 22 24.67 -38.74 23.05
C LEU A 22 25.04 -37.25 22.86
N ALA A 23 26.16 -37.00 22.20
CA ALA A 23 26.53 -35.68 21.73
C ALA A 23 25.72 -35.38 20.45
N TRP A 24 24.79 -34.43 20.55
CA TRP A 24 24.03 -33.92 19.41
C TRP A 24 24.81 -32.76 18.80
N CYS A 25 25.45 -33.00 17.65
CA CYS A 25 25.94 -31.93 16.78
C CYS A 25 24.73 -31.34 16.03
N ALA A 26 24.19 -30.23 16.52
CA ALA A 26 23.20 -29.45 15.78
C ALA A 26 23.90 -28.68 14.66
N LEU A 27 23.78 -29.17 13.43
CA LEU A 27 24.22 -28.46 12.24
C LEU A 27 23.20 -27.34 11.93
N LEU A 28 23.49 -26.13 12.38
CA LEU A 28 22.75 -24.93 11.97
C LEU A 28 23.07 -24.63 10.49
N VAL A 29 22.22 -25.11 9.59
CA VAL A 29 22.20 -24.65 8.21
C VAL A 29 21.53 -23.28 8.21
N LEU A 30 22.34 -22.23 8.24
CA LEU A 30 21.90 -20.86 7.92
C LEU A 30 21.54 -20.83 6.43
N LEU A 31 20.27 -21.05 6.12
CA LEU A 31 19.73 -20.73 4.81
C LEU A 31 19.77 -19.21 4.66
N ALA A 32 20.75 -18.71 3.93
CA ALA A 32 20.74 -17.32 3.48
C ALA A 32 19.53 -17.14 2.57
N VAL A 33 18.48 -16.49 3.08
CA VAL A 33 17.38 -16.01 2.24
C VAL A 33 18.03 -15.06 1.22
N PRO A 34 17.90 -15.30 -0.09
CA PRO A 34 18.45 -14.38 -1.06
C PRO A 34 17.82 -13.01 -0.79
N ALA A 35 18.65 -11.99 -0.58
CA ALA A 35 18.17 -10.62 -0.48
C ALA A 35 17.44 -10.33 -1.80
N ALA A 36 16.11 -10.26 -1.74
CA ALA A 36 15.32 -9.81 -2.87
C ALA A 36 15.89 -8.47 -3.37
N ALA A 37 15.84 -8.24 -4.67
CA ALA A 37 16.38 -7.03 -5.25
C ALA A 37 15.51 -5.84 -4.81
N GLU A 38 15.86 -5.27 -3.67
CA GLU A 38 15.03 -4.32 -2.94
C GLU A 38 15.04 -2.95 -3.63
N ILE A 39 13.87 -2.47 -4.04
CA ILE A 39 13.72 -1.10 -4.57
C ILE A 39 14.05 -0.12 -3.44
N THR A 40 14.94 0.82 -3.72
CA THR A 40 15.39 1.85 -2.75
C THR A 40 14.89 3.24 -3.11
N SER A 41 14.57 3.49 -4.38
CA SER A 41 13.99 4.74 -4.85
C SER A 41 13.33 4.53 -6.20
N ALA A 42 12.32 5.32 -6.52
CA ALA A 42 11.68 5.35 -7.83
C ALA A 42 11.54 6.80 -8.31
N ARG A 43 11.58 7.02 -9.63
CA ARG A 43 11.25 8.30 -10.23
C ARG A 43 10.66 8.13 -11.62
N TYR A 44 9.89 9.11 -12.05
CA TYR A 44 9.46 9.18 -13.44
C TYR A 44 10.57 9.72 -14.36
N THR A 45 10.58 9.27 -15.60
CA THR A 45 11.53 9.64 -16.66
C THR A 45 10.82 9.73 -18.01
N GLU A 46 11.53 10.21 -19.03
CA GLU A 46 10.98 10.37 -20.40
C GLU A 46 9.74 11.30 -20.42
N PRO A 47 9.91 12.60 -20.09
CA PRO A 47 8.82 13.56 -20.16
C PRO A 47 8.20 13.58 -21.57
N THR A 48 6.88 13.66 -21.65
CA THR A 48 6.14 13.49 -22.90
C THR A 48 4.86 14.31 -22.92
N THR A 49 4.46 14.76 -24.11
CA THR A 49 3.24 15.54 -24.35
C THR A 49 2.13 14.71 -25.02
N ARG A 50 2.31 13.38 -25.13
CA ARG A 50 1.34 12.50 -25.82
C ARG A 50 -0.01 12.41 -25.11
N TYR A 51 -0.10 12.82 -23.85
CA TYR A 51 -1.33 12.89 -23.08
C TYR A 51 -1.43 14.27 -22.40
N ALA A 52 -1.83 15.30 -23.15
CA ALA A 52 -1.94 16.65 -22.63
C ALA A 52 -3.25 16.86 -21.83
N HIS A 53 -3.29 16.38 -20.57
CA HIS A 53 -4.45 16.60 -19.70
C HIS A 53 -4.33 17.92 -18.92
N GLY A 54 -3.13 18.28 -18.43
CA GLY A 54 -2.92 19.59 -17.80
C GLY A 54 -3.33 19.65 -16.32
N VAL A 55 -3.64 18.51 -15.71
CA VAL A 55 -4.34 18.51 -14.42
C VAL A 55 -3.42 18.89 -13.26
N LEU A 56 -2.13 18.56 -13.37
CA LEU A 56 -1.07 18.77 -12.37
C LEU A 56 -0.24 20.05 -12.60
N GLY A 57 -0.83 21.08 -13.20
CA GLY A 57 -0.17 22.39 -13.38
C GLY A 57 0.62 22.54 -14.68
N ASP A 58 1.06 21.44 -15.29
CA ASP A 58 1.56 21.40 -16.67
C ASP A 58 0.89 20.28 -17.48
N ALA A 59 1.17 20.23 -18.78
CA ALA A 59 0.66 19.21 -19.70
C ALA A 59 1.76 18.22 -20.12
N ILE A 60 2.73 17.98 -19.23
CA ILE A 60 3.85 17.06 -19.41
C ILE A 60 3.66 15.88 -18.47
N GLU A 61 3.53 14.70 -19.06
CA GLU A 61 3.45 13.44 -18.33
C GLU A 61 4.73 12.63 -18.56
N TYR A 62 4.80 11.39 -18.07
CA TYR A 62 6.01 10.59 -18.18
C TYR A 62 5.79 9.28 -18.94
N GLY A 63 6.75 8.93 -19.79
CA GLY A 63 6.75 7.69 -20.55
C GLY A 63 7.30 6.48 -19.80
N ALA A 64 8.11 6.71 -18.76
CA ALA A 64 8.82 5.65 -18.08
C ALA A 64 8.94 5.87 -16.56
N LEU A 65 9.06 4.76 -15.84
CA LEU A 65 9.36 4.65 -14.42
C LEU A 65 10.75 4.03 -14.27
N GLU A 66 11.69 4.72 -13.63
CA GLU A 66 12.98 4.16 -13.25
C GLU A 66 12.98 3.77 -11.77
N LEU A 67 13.23 2.49 -11.52
CA LEU A 67 13.43 1.90 -10.19
C LEU A 67 14.93 1.72 -9.93
N LYS A 68 15.41 2.19 -8.80
CA LYS A 68 16.78 1.94 -8.33
C LYS A 68 16.75 0.87 -7.26
N LEU A 69 17.46 -0.22 -7.50
CA LEU A 69 17.56 -1.34 -6.58
C LEU A 69 18.78 -1.18 -5.65
N ARG A 70 18.75 -1.90 -4.52
CA ARG A 70 19.91 -2.09 -3.65
C ARG A 70 21.10 -2.58 -4.48
N GLY A 71 22.28 -2.04 -4.21
CA GLY A 71 23.47 -2.27 -5.03
C GLY A 71 23.58 -1.38 -6.27
N GLY A 72 22.62 -0.46 -6.50
CA GLY A 72 22.73 0.59 -7.51
C GLY A 72 22.26 0.21 -8.92
N LYS A 73 21.84 -1.05 -9.12
CA LYS A 73 21.20 -1.49 -10.37
C LYS A 73 19.94 -0.65 -10.62
N LYS A 74 19.70 -0.29 -11.88
CA LYS A 74 18.50 0.41 -12.32
C LYS A 74 17.66 -0.49 -13.22
N VAL A 75 16.34 -0.39 -13.06
CA VAL A 75 15.34 -1.03 -13.92
C VAL A 75 14.44 0.06 -14.45
N THR A 76 14.25 0.12 -15.76
CA THR A 76 13.35 1.08 -16.41
C THR A 76 12.15 0.34 -16.98
N ILE A 77 10.96 0.80 -16.61
CA ILE A 77 9.68 0.33 -17.14
C ILE A 77 9.14 1.43 -18.05
N THR A 78 9.10 1.17 -19.35
CA THR A 78 8.54 2.09 -20.35
C THR A 78 7.13 1.66 -20.70
N LEU A 79 6.17 2.58 -20.60
CA LEU A 79 4.78 2.31 -20.98
C LEU A 79 4.61 2.32 -22.51
N PRO A 80 3.63 1.58 -23.04
CA PRO A 80 3.25 1.71 -24.44
C PRO A 80 2.79 3.14 -24.78
N GLN A 81 2.80 3.49 -26.08
CA GLN A 81 2.49 4.85 -26.55
C GLN A 81 1.04 5.32 -26.26
N ASP A 82 0.15 4.40 -25.89
CA ASP A 82 -1.23 4.68 -25.48
C ASP A 82 -1.40 5.02 -23.98
N ARG A 83 -0.34 4.97 -23.17
CA ARG A 83 -0.41 5.19 -21.72
C ARG A 83 0.75 5.98 -21.15
N VAL A 84 0.48 6.93 -20.26
CA VAL A 84 1.50 7.70 -19.53
C VAL A 84 1.43 7.43 -18.03
N PHE A 85 2.50 7.71 -17.30
CA PHE A 85 2.41 7.96 -15.86
C PHE A 85 1.99 9.42 -15.65
N GLU A 86 0.82 9.64 -15.04
CA GLU A 86 0.23 10.96 -14.77
C GLU A 86 0.15 11.17 -13.24
N ASP A 87 1.27 11.55 -12.63
CA ASP A 87 1.42 11.77 -11.19
C ASP A 87 2.67 12.63 -10.92
N LEU A 88 2.82 13.11 -9.68
CA LEU A 88 3.93 13.95 -9.26
C LEU A 88 5.17 13.13 -8.87
N GLU A 89 4.96 12.02 -8.15
CA GLU A 89 6.04 11.12 -7.73
C GLU A 89 5.52 9.69 -7.52
N PRO A 90 6.34 8.65 -7.80
CA PRO A 90 6.04 7.29 -7.37
C PRO A 90 6.09 7.20 -5.84
N ARG A 91 5.13 6.48 -5.25
CA ARG A 91 5.16 6.17 -3.81
C ARG A 91 5.74 4.78 -3.61
N LEU A 92 6.54 4.57 -2.57
CA LEU A 92 7.11 3.26 -2.26
C LEU A 92 6.49 2.68 -0.98
N PHE A 93 6.05 1.44 -1.04
CA PHE A 93 5.49 0.72 0.11
C PHE A 93 5.64 -0.79 -0.09
N ASP A 94 5.81 -1.56 0.98
CA ASP A 94 5.74 -3.04 0.93
C ASP A 94 4.26 -3.43 0.91
N VAL A 95 3.69 -3.45 -0.29
CA VAL A 95 2.26 -3.74 -0.51
C VAL A 95 2.01 -5.25 -0.46
N THR A 96 3.01 -6.05 -0.85
CA THR A 96 2.87 -7.50 -0.89
C THR A 96 3.12 -8.20 0.45
N GLY A 97 3.74 -7.50 1.40
CA GLY A 97 4.09 -8.02 2.72
C GLY A 97 5.28 -8.98 2.70
N ASP A 98 6.10 -8.94 1.64
CA ASP A 98 7.26 -9.82 1.47
C ASP A 98 8.58 -9.20 1.96
N GLY A 99 8.52 -7.97 2.48
CA GLY A 99 9.67 -7.21 2.97
C GLY A 99 10.39 -6.40 1.90
N ALA A 100 9.94 -6.42 0.65
CA ALA A 100 10.45 -5.57 -0.43
C ALA A 100 9.47 -4.42 -0.75
N LEU A 101 9.99 -3.27 -1.15
CA LEU A 101 9.15 -2.15 -1.57
C LEU A 101 8.66 -2.35 -3.00
N GLU A 102 7.39 -2.06 -3.26
CA GLU A 102 6.83 -1.82 -4.59
C GLU A 102 6.65 -0.32 -4.86
N ALA A 103 6.60 0.04 -6.14
CA ALA A 103 6.23 1.36 -6.61
C ALA A 103 4.73 1.45 -6.93
N ILE A 104 4.05 2.39 -6.28
CA ILE A 104 2.67 2.76 -6.52
C ILE A 104 2.65 4.00 -7.41
N VAL A 105 1.98 3.89 -8.55
CA VAL A 105 1.96 4.91 -9.61
C VAL A 105 0.55 5.08 -10.17
N ILE A 106 0.33 6.21 -10.86
CA ILE A 106 -0.90 6.47 -11.60
C ILE A 106 -0.62 6.38 -13.10
N GLU A 107 -1.24 5.40 -13.76
CA GLU A 107 -1.20 5.27 -15.21
C GLU A 107 -2.46 5.87 -15.83
N SER A 108 -2.32 6.68 -16.87
CA SER A 108 -3.44 7.19 -17.66
C SER A 108 -3.41 6.68 -19.08
N SER A 109 -4.52 6.06 -19.50
CA SER A 109 -4.72 5.57 -20.87
C SER A 109 -5.43 6.59 -21.75
N GLN A 110 -5.09 6.62 -23.04
CA GLN A 110 -5.73 7.45 -24.06
C GLN A 110 -7.24 7.21 -24.17
N ASP A 111 -7.73 6.02 -23.82
CA ASP A 111 -9.14 5.63 -23.93
C ASP A 111 -9.83 5.46 -22.58
N GLY A 112 -9.15 4.95 -21.56
CA GLY A 112 -9.72 4.60 -20.25
C GLY A 112 -9.56 5.61 -19.13
N GLY A 113 -8.66 6.60 -19.29
CA GLY A 113 -8.25 7.49 -18.19
C GLY A 113 -7.36 6.79 -17.16
N ALA A 114 -7.31 7.33 -15.95
CA ALA A 114 -6.37 6.90 -14.92
C ALA A 114 -6.73 5.56 -14.28
N ARG A 115 -5.70 4.87 -13.80
CA ARG A 115 -5.76 3.76 -12.85
C ARG A 115 -4.57 3.85 -11.90
N LEU A 116 -4.75 3.36 -10.68
CA LEU A 116 -3.63 3.05 -9.79
C LEU A 116 -3.01 1.72 -10.20
N ALA A 117 -1.68 1.66 -10.24
CA ALA A 117 -0.91 0.46 -10.54
C ALA A 117 0.24 0.26 -9.54
N ILE A 118 0.60 -1.00 -9.30
CA ILE A 118 1.69 -1.43 -8.44
C ILE A 118 2.74 -2.12 -9.32
N TYR A 119 3.99 -1.69 -9.21
CA TYR A 119 5.12 -2.23 -9.95
C TYR A 119 6.23 -2.70 -9.01
N ASN A 120 6.90 -3.79 -9.39
CA ASN A 120 8.18 -4.19 -8.80
C ASN A 120 9.26 -4.25 -9.89
N GLU A 121 10.44 -4.76 -9.56
CA GLU A 121 11.58 -4.88 -10.47
C GLU A 121 11.32 -5.83 -11.66
N LYS A 122 10.29 -6.67 -11.58
CA LYS A 122 9.87 -7.60 -12.64
C LYS A 122 8.77 -7.02 -13.53
N GLY A 123 8.16 -5.91 -13.14
CA GLY A 123 7.10 -5.23 -13.90
C GLY A 123 5.81 -5.05 -13.10
N LEU A 124 4.67 -5.07 -13.80
CA LEU A 124 3.36 -4.82 -13.21
C LEU A 124 2.96 -5.98 -12.28
N VAL A 125 2.61 -5.65 -11.03
CA VAL A 125 2.14 -6.59 -10.01
C VAL A 125 0.61 -6.66 -10.02
N ALA A 126 -0.05 -5.51 -9.86
CA ALA A 126 -1.51 -5.40 -9.86
C ALA A 126 -1.93 -3.99 -10.26
N ALA A 127 -3.16 -3.83 -10.74
CA ALA A 127 -3.73 -2.52 -11.05
C ALA A 127 -5.24 -2.51 -10.80
N THR A 128 -5.75 -1.34 -10.45
CA THR A 128 -7.19 -1.07 -10.47
C THR A 128 -7.71 -0.99 -11.92
N PRO A 129 -9.01 -1.19 -12.16
CA PRO A 129 -9.62 -0.84 -13.44
C PRO A 129 -9.46 0.66 -13.74
N HIS A 130 -9.39 1.00 -15.03
CA HIS A 130 -9.44 2.38 -15.47
C HIS A 130 -10.76 3.06 -15.07
N ILE A 131 -10.71 4.35 -14.73
CA ILE A 131 -11.83 5.09 -14.14
C ILE A 131 -12.76 5.77 -15.16
N GLY A 132 -12.80 5.25 -16.39
CA GLY A 132 -13.79 5.60 -17.39
C GLY A 132 -13.19 5.91 -18.74
N GLN A 133 -12.95 7.20 -19.01
CA GLN A 133 -12.52 7.70 -20.32
C GLN A 133 -11.27 8.57 -20.20
N ARG A 134 -10.66 8.94 -21.34
CA ARG A 134 -9.58 9.93 -21.41
C ARG A 134 -9.84 11.16 -20.53
N ASN A 135 -8.77 11.71 -19.95
CA ASN A 135 -8.79 12.90 -19.09
C ASN A 135 -9.69 12.70 -17.86
N ARG A 136 -9.65 11.49 -17.30
CA ARG A 136 -10.15 11.18 -15.96
C ARG A 136 -8.95 10.82 -15.13
N TRP A 137 -8.70 11.60 -14.10
CA TRP A 137 -7.56 11.42 -13.22
C TRP A 137 -8.01 11.05 -11.81
N LEU A 138 -7.16 10.37 -11.05
CA LEU A 138 -7.39 10.06 -9.64
C LEU A 138 -6.20 10.55 -8.82
N ALA A 139 -6.47 10.99 -7.60
CA ALA A 139 -5.47 11.58 -6.72
C ALA A 139 -5.18 10.64 -5.55
N PRO A 140 -3.96 10.11 -5.41
CA PRO A 140 -3.55 9.35 -4.23
C PRO A 140 -3.81 10.11 -2.92
N VAL A 141 -4.25 9.39 -1.90
CA VAL A 141 -4.32 9.87 -0.51
C VAL A 141 -3.21 9.21 0.31
N GLY A 142 -3.01 7.91 0.15
CA GLY A 142 -1.91 7.19 0.78
C GLY A 142 -2.04 5.68 0.71
N VAL A 143 -1.03 5.00 1.24
CA VAL A 143 -0.91 3.54 1.28
C VAL A 143 -0.48 3.14 2.69
N ALA A 144 -1.23 2.25 3.33
CA ALA A 144 -0.95 1.71 4.66
C ALA A 144 -1.88 0.53 4.96
N ASP A 145 -1.59 -0.22 6.01
CA ASP A 145 -2.60 -1.02 6.71
C ASP A 145 -3.55 -0.04 7.45
N LEU A 146 -4.71 0.23 6.86
CA LEU A 146 -5.63 1.27 7.31
C LEU A 146 -6.57 0.80 8.42
N ASP A 147 -6.81 -0.51 8.53
CA ASP A 147 -7.67 -1.10 9.57
C ASP A 147 -6.93 -1.95 10.61
N GLY A 148 -5.62 -2.17 10.43
CA GLY A 148 -4.74 -2.83 11.39
C GLY A 148 -4.77 -4.35 11.32
N ASP A 149 -5.22 -4.94 10.20
CA ASP A 149 -5.33 -6.40 10.03
C ASP A 149 -4.11 -7.06 9.40
N GLY A 150 -3.09 -6.26 9.06
CA GLY A 150 -1.83 -6.69 8.44
C GLY A 150 -1.88 -6.74 6.91
N LEU A 151 -3.02 -6.44 6.28
CA LEU A 151 -3.11 -6.25 4.83
C LEU A 151 -2.98 -4.77 4.47
N VAL A 152 -2.54 -4.50 3.24
CA VAL A 152 -2.28 -3.13 2.80
C VAL A 152 -3.46 -2.60 1.98
N GLU A 153 -3.91 -1.40 2.34
CA GLU A 153 -4.85 -0.62 1.57
C GLU A 153 -4.21 0.58 0.87
N LEU A 154 -4.76 0.89 -0.30
CA LEU A 154 -4.42 2.03 -1.13
C LEU A 154 -5.67 2.90 -1.24
N ALA A 155 -5.54 4.14 -0.77
CA ALA A 155 -6.61 5.12 -0.78
C ALA A 155 -6.35 6.21 -1.82
N TYR A 156 -7.38 6.54 -2.61
CA TYR A 156 -7.33 7.65 -3.57
C TYR A 156 -8.71 8.32 -3.73
N ILE A 157 -8.71 9.56 -4.22
CA ILE A 157 -9.91 10.24 -4.69
C ILE A 157 -10.09 9.97 -6.20
N ASP A 158 -11.17 9.29 -6.56
CA ASP A 158 -11.64 9.16 -7.95
C ASP A 158 -12.16 10.51 -8.45
N ARG A 159 -11.51 11.02 -9.51
CA ARG A 159 -11.85 12.27 -10.21
C ARG A 159 -12.11 13.41 -9.21
N PRO A 160 -11.06 13.96 -8.57
CA PRO A 160 -11.19 14.97 -7.52
C PRO A 160 -11.94 16.25 -7.95
N HIS A 161 -12.06 16.50 -9.25
CA HIS A 161 -12.80 17.63 -9.81
C HIS A 161 -14.22 17.27 -10.28
N LEU A 162 -14.54 15.98 -10.40
CA LEU A 162 -15.83 15.48 -10.90
C LEU A 162 -16.52 14.60 -9.86
N ALA A 163 -16.09 13.34 -9.72
CA ALA A 163 -16.78 12.34 -8.91
C ALA A 163 -16.56 12.52 -7.41
N LYS A 164 -15.43 13.09 -6.98
CA LYS A 164 -15.13 13.44 -5.58
C LYS A 164 -15.43 12.28 -4.62
N THR A 165 -14.93 11.10 -4.98
CA THR A 165 -15.20 9.86 -4.26
C THR A 165 -13.90 9.27 -3.75
N LEU A 166 -13.74 9.22 -2.43
CA LEU A 166 -12.70 8.42 -1.79
C LEU A 166 -12.99 6.95 -2.06
N ARG A 167 -11.98 6.22 -2.53
CA ARG A 167 -12.00 4.78 -2.72
C ARG A 167 -10.84 4.17 -1.97
N VAL A 168 -11.10 3.05 -1.32
CA VAL A 168 -10.09 2.24 -0.63
C VAL A 168 -10.05 0.88 -1.30
N TRP A 169 -8.85 0.49 -1.72
CA TRP A 169 -8.56 -0.78 -2.36
C TRP A 169 -7.61 -1.58 -1.50
N ARG A 170 -7.90 -2.86 -1.28
CA ARG A 170 -7.02 -3.78 -0.58
C ARG A 170 -6.23 -4.60 -1.57
N TYR A 171 -4.94 -4.76 -1.32
CA TYR A 171 -4.13 -5.76 -2.00
C TYR A 171 -4.22 -7.08 -1.24
N GLU A 172 -4.65 -8.14 -1.92
CA GLU A 172 -4.70 -9.48 -1.35
C GLU A 172 -4.51 -10.51 -2.46
N SER A 173 -3.65 -11.50 -2.23
CA SER A 173 -3.45 -12.64 -3.14
C SER A 173 -3.15 -12.24 -4.60
N GLY A 174 -2.36 -11.18 -4.82
CA GLY A 174 -1.99 -10.73 -6.16
C GLY A 174 -3.00 -9.81 -6.85
N ALA A 175 -4.09 -9.41 -6.18
CA ALA A 175 -5.14 -8.60 -6.77
C ALA A 175 -5.49 -7.38 -5.92
N LEU A 176 -5.97 -6.32 -6.59
CA LEU A 176 -6.57 -5.16 -5.93
C LEU A 176 -8.10 -5.30 -5.96
N THR A 177 -8.71 -5.24 -4.78
CA THR A 177 -10.18 -5.27 -4.63
C THR A 177 -10.66 -4.02 -3.91
N GLN A 178 -11.74 -3.41 -4.39
CA GLN A 178 -12.30 -2.24 -3.71
C GLN A 178 -13.07 -2.69 -2.47
N VAL A 179 -12.61 -2.29 -1.29
CA VAL A 179 -13.20 -2.68 0.00
C VAL A 179 -14.13 -1.60 0.56
N ALA A 180 -13.92 -0.33 0.21
CA ALA A 180 -14.82 0.75 0.63
C ALA A 180 -14.81 1.96 -0.32
N SER A 181 -15.87 2.78 -0.24
CA SER A 181 -15.90 4.08 -0.91
C SER A 181 -16.78 5.10 -0.18
N ARG A 182 -16.47 6.39 -0.35
CA ARG A 182 -17.20 7.52 0.24
C ARG A 182 -17.21 8.72 -0.70
N LYS A 183 -18.41 9.15 -1.10
CA LYS A 183 -18.63 10.37 -1.91
C LYS A 183 -18.45 11.64 -1.08
N GLY A 184 -18.20 12.74 -1.77
CA GLY A 184 -18.20 14.09 -1.21
C GLY A 184 -16.85 14.53 -0.64
N LEU A 185 -15.74 13.90 -1.07
CA LEU A 185 -14.38 14.20 -0.60
C LEU A 185 -13.48 14.52 -1.80
N THR A 186 -12.54 15.43 -1.61
CA THR A 186 -11.54 15.80 -2.61
C THR A 186 -10.24 16.20 -1.96
N ASN A 187 -9.16 16.19 -2.75
CA ASN A 187 -7.82 16.50 -2.28
C ASN A 187 -6.96 17.19 -3.36
N HIS A 188 -7.57 17.65 -4.45
CA HIS A 188 -6.85 18.30 -5.54
C HIS A 188 -7.72 19.30 -6.31
N ARG A 189 -7.13 20.44 -6.72
CA ARG A 189 -7.73 21.41 -7.64
C ARG A 189 -6.96 21.42 -8.95
N ILE A 190 -7.65 21.65 -10.06
CA ILE A 190 -7.01 21.69 -11.39
C ILE A 190 -5.94 22.77 -11.40
N GLY A 191 -4.74 22.38 -11.87
CA GLY A 191 -3.60 23.29 -12.00
C GLY A 191 -2.71 23.37 -10.76
N GLU A 192 -3.05 22.69 -9.66
CA GLU A 192 -2.12 22.49 -8.55
C GLU A 192 -1.04 21.48 -8.98
N ASP A 193 0.21 21.77 -8.65
CA ASP A 193 1.38 20.88 -8.84
C ASP A 193 1.67 20.06 -7.57
N PHE A 194 0.67 19.93 -6.70
CA PHE A 194 0.72 19.19 -5.44
C PHE A 194 -0.62 18.51 -5.16
N ILE A 195 -0.59 17.43 -4.39
CA ILE A 195 -1.79 16.78 -3.88
C ILE A 195 -1.96 17.13 -2.41
N SER A 196 -3.16 17.58 -2.04
CA SER A 196 -3.46 18.00 -0.68
C SER A 196 -3.79 16.79 0.22
N GLY A 197 -3.60 16.93 1.53
CA GLY A 197 -3.98 15.88 2.48
C GLY A 197 -2.98 14.72 2.54
N GLY A 198 -3.42 13.57 3.08
CA GLY A 198 -2.53 12.43 3.32
C GLY A 198 -3.04 11.50 4.41
N LEU A 199 -2.16 10.63 4.91
CA LEU A 199 -2.43 9.79 6.09
C LEU A 199 -1.84 10.44 7.35
N ARG A 200 -2.50 10.24 8.49
CA ARG A 200 -1.95 10.50 9.82
C ARG A 200 -2.32 9.38 10.77
N ASP A 201 -1.55 9.20 11.84
CA ASP A 201 -1.95 8.43 13.01
C ASP A 201 -1.62 9.25 14.26
N CYS A 202 -2.66 9.56 15.05
CA CYS A 202 -2.54 10.34 16.27
C CYS A 202 -2.59 9.47 17.54
N GLY A 203 -2.47 8.14 17.41
CA GLY A 203 -2.47 7.16 18.49
C GLY A 203 -3.71 6.26 18.54
N ASP A 204 -4.75 6.57 17.76
CA ASP A 204 -6.01 5.82 17.68
C ASP A 204 -6.16 5.07 16.34
N GLY A 205 -5.08 4.95 15.58
CA GLY A 205 -5.03 4.34 14.26
C GLY A 205 -5.11 5.35 13.11
N THR A 206 -4.86 4.84 11.91
CA THR A 206 -4.67 5.64 10.69
C THR A 206 -5.95 6.36 10.23
N GLU A 207 -5.79 7.63 9.87
CA GLU A 207 -6.83 8.46 9.27
C GLU A 207 -6.38 9.02 7.92
N MET A 208 -7.32 9.07 6.98
CA MET A 208 -7.18 9.80 5.72
C MET A 208 -7.67 11.24 5.89
N ILE A 209 -6.79 12.20 5.68
CA ILE A 209 -7.08 13.62 5.74
C ILE A 209 -7.30 14.17 4.34
N THR A 210 -8.47 14.73 4.10
CA THR A 210 -8.88 15.34 2.82
C THR A 210 -9.64 16.63 3.07
N ALA A 211 -10.06 17.30 1.99
CA ALA A 211 -11.12 18.30 2.05
C ALA A 211 -12.48 17.66 1.75
N ASP A 212 -13.57 18.31 2.18
CA ASP A 212 -14.89 18.02 1.60
C ASP A 212 -14.96 18.46 0.14
N GLY A 213 -15.94 17.94 -0.60
CA GLY A 213 -16.08 18.18 -2.04
C GLY A 213 -16.30 19.65 -2.43
N SER A 214 -16.68 20.51 -1.49
CA SER A 214 -16.81 21.96 -1.68
C SER A 214 -15.56 22.74 -1.28
N TRP A 215 -14.54 22.08 -0.73
CA TRP A 215 -13.40 22.70 -0.06
C TRP A 215 -13.80 23.65 1.08
N GLY A 216 -14.91 23.35 1.76
CA GLY A 216 -15.39 24.13 2.91
C GLY A 216 -14.72 23.69 4.21
N ASN A 217 -14.42 22.40 4.33
CA ASN A 217 -13.88 21.81 5.56
C ASN A 217 -12.76 20.81 5.31
N VAL A 218 -11.88 20.69 6.31
CA VAL A 218 -10.98 19.56 6.50
C VAL A 218 -11.77 18.39 7.08
N VAL A 219 -11.58 17.21 6.50
CA VAL A 219 -12.28 15.97 6.88
C VAL A 219 -11.26 14.89 7.18
N ALA A 220 -11.40 14.24 8.34
CA ALA A 220 -10.72 12.99 8.64
C ALA A 220 -11.64 11.81 8.32
N THR A 221 -11.12 10.77 7.69
CA THR A 221 -11.85 9.54 7.42
C THR A 221 -11.08 8.32 7.91
N ARG A 222 -11.73 7.46 8.69
CA ARG A 222 -11.20 6.15 9.11
C ARG A 222 -11.85 5.02 8.34
N PHE A 223 -11.09 3.96 8.10
CA PHE A 223 -11.58 2.69 7.61
C PHE A 223 -11.54 1.68 8.77
N ASP A 224 -12.64 0.96 9.03
CA ASP A 224 -12.75 -0.03 10.12
C ASP A 224 -12.75 -1.49 9.62
N GLY A 225 -12.20 -1.72 8.41
CA GLY A 225 -12.25 -2.99 7.70
C GLY A 225 -13.59 -3.28 6.99
N LYS A 226 -14.63 -2.49 7.27
CA LYS A 226 -15.96 -2.68 6.67
C LYS A 226 -16.51 -1.42 6.02
N LYS A 227 -16.26 -0.25 6.60
CA LYS A 227 -16.80 1.01 6.10
C LYS A 227 -15.91 2.20 6.43
N LEU A 228 -16.16 3.27 5.69
CA LEU A 228 -15.54 4.56 5.91
C LEU A 228 -16.40 5.41 6.83
N ARG A 229 -15.77 5.98 7.87
CA ARG A 229 -16.39 6.94 8.79
C ARG A 229 -15.65 8.26 8.67
N SER A 230 -16.36 9.28 8.20
CA SER A 230 -15.81 10.63 8.03
C SER A 230 -16.29 11.56 9.13
N GLN A 231 -15.39 12.37 9.65
CA GLN A 231 -15.64 13.44 10.61
C GLN A 231 -15.10 14.76 10.05
N THR A 232 -15.94 15.78 10.03
CA THR A 232 -15.48 17.15 9.80
C THR A 232 -14.66 17.61 10.99
N LEU A 233 -13.44 18.09 10.73
CA LEU A 233 -12.57 18.62 11.77
C LEU A 233 -12.79 20.13 11.96
N TRP A 234 -12.57 20.92 10.91
CA TRP A 234 -12.70 22.38 10.92
C TRP A 234 -12.79 22.96 9.51
N ALA A 235 -13.08 24.26 9.40
CA ALA A 235 -13.13 24.96 8.12
C ALA A 235 -11.77 24.95 7.40
N PHE A 236 -11.79 24.68 6.09
CA PHE A 236 -10.61 24.74 5.24
C PHE A 236 -10.28 26.21 4.92
N ARG A 237 -9.11 26.68 5.36
CA ARG A 237 -8.62 28.06 5.13
C ARG A 237 -7.35 28.09 4.28
N GLY A 238 -7.09 27.02 3.53
CA GLY A 238 -5.86 26.80 2.77
C GLY A 238 -5.06 25.61 3.29
N GLN A 239 -3.92 25.36 2.66
CA GLN A 239 -3.11 24.15 2.89
C GLN A 239 -2.66 23.97 4.34
N ASN A 240 -2.44 25.07 5.08
CA ASN A 240 -2.07 24.98 6.49
C ASN A 240 -3.16 24.30 7.36
N SER A 241 -4.43 24.37 6.98
CA SER A 241 -5.52 23.66 7.67
C SER A 241 -5.36 22.14 7.56
N LEU A 242 -4.93 21.63 6.40
CA LEU A 242 -4.67 20.21 6.18
C LEU A 242 -3.36 19.79 6.86
N LYS A 243 -2.31 20.60 6.74
CA LYS A 243 -1.04 20.34 7.43
C LYS A 243 -1.21 20.23 8.94
N THR A 244 -1.97 21.14 9.54
CA THR A 244 -2.27 21.12 10.98
C THR A 244 -2.98 19.81 11.37
N ALA A 245 -3.91 19.34 10.55
CA ALA A 245 -4.55 18.04 10.76
C ALA A 245 -3.53 16.90 10.67
N LEU A 246 -2.72 16.85 9.60
CA LEU A 246 -1.70 15.81 9.42
C LEU A 246 -0.70 15.75 10.59
N ASP A 247 -0.33 16.92 11.14
CA ASP A 247 0.55 17.04 12.31
C ASP A 247 -0.13 16.64 13.66
N CYS A 248 -1.38 16.14 13.64
CA CYS A 248 -2.17 15.84 14.84
C CYS A 248 -2.37 17.04 15.78
N LYS A 249 -2.42 18.25 15.22
CA LYS A 249 -2.65 19.49 15.96
C LYS A 249 -4.08 19.99 15.78
N VAL A 250 -4.52 20.82 16.72
CA VAL A 250 -5.77 21.58 16.63
C VAL A 250 -5.42 22.98 16.08
N PRO A 251 -6.22 23.54 15.16
CA PRO A 251 -5.99 24.88 14.60
C PRO A 251 -6.14 26.01 15.62
#